data_AF-A0A150TR40-F1
#
_entry.id   AF-A0A150TR40-F1
#
_cell.length_a   1.000
_cell.length_b   1.000
_cell.length_c   1.000
_cell.angle_alpha   90.00
_cell.angle_beta   90.00
_cell.angle_gamma   90.00
#
_symmetry.space_group_name_H-M   'P 1'
#
loop_
_entity.id
_entity.type
_entity.pdbx_description
1 polymer ?
#
loop_
_entity_poly.entity_id
_entity_poly.type
_entity_poly.pdbx_seq_one_letter_code
_entity_poly.pdbx_strand_id
1 'polypeptide(L)'
;MNSYDLVTCTSCYGEGEINTDAGPFLCKDCHGNGRIYPTGEQIEERIREIEVDLERHPLEARPETRWLVFELRRTRKLLWQIRSLCEETEGDAESALLVKIRDLADAVVAPRSPALPREMLPEDG
;
A
#
# COMPACT_ATOMS: atom_id res chain seq x y z
N MET A 1 2.28 25.40 1.13
CA MET A 1 1.83 25.21 -0.26
C MET A 1 1.97 23.73 -0.58
N ASN A 2 0.89 22.94 -0.51
CA ASN A 2 0.90 21.55 -1.00
C ASN A 2 0.15 21.53 -2.32
N SER A 3 0.85 21.88 -3.40
CA SER A 3 0.41 21.56 -4.76
C SER A 3 1.07 20.22 -5.07
N TYR A 4 0.32 19.14 -4.91
CA TYR A 4 0.62 17.91 -5.64
C TYR A 4 -0.01 18.10 -7.02
N ASP A 5 0.61 18.91 -7.87
CA ASP A 5 0.17 19.05 -9.26
C ASP A 5 0.38 17.69 -9.94
N LEU A 6 -0.72 17.03 -10.23
CA LEU A 6 -0.74 15.78 -11.00
C LEU A 6 -0.15 16.09 -12.38
N VAL A 7 1.02 15.51 -12.66
CA VAL A 7 1.72 15.72 -13.93
C VAL A 7 1.16 14.74 -14.96
N THR A 8 0.77 15.24 -16.14
CA THR A 8 0.39 14.37 -17.27
C THR A 8 1.51 13.39 -17.58
N CYS A 9 1.18 12.11 -17.73
CA CYS A 9 2.15 11.08 -18.04
C CYS A 9 2.78 11.34 -19.41
N THR A 10 4.10 11.47 -19.47
CA THR A 10 4.82 11.76 -20.72
C THR A 10 4.93 10.55 -21.64
N SER A 11 4.64 9.35 -21.15
CA SER A 11 4.79 8.09 -21.90
C SER A 11 3.53 7.70 -22.67
N CYS A 12 2.34 8.03 -22.14
CA CYS A 12 1.05 7.86 -22.82
C CYS A 12 0.37 9.19 -23.17
N TYR A 13 1.02 10.32 -22.87
CA TYR A 13 0.50 11.67 -23.13
C TYR A 13 -0.87 11.97 -22.51
N GLY A 14 -1.25 11.29 -21.44
CA GLY A 14 -2.55 11.48 -20.78
C GLY A 14 -3.60 10.41 -21.08
N GLU A 15 -3.33 9.51 -22.03
CA GLU A 15 -4.32 8.52 -22.49
C GLU A 15 -4.44 7.32 -21.54
N GLY A 16 -3.46 7.08 -20.67
CA GLY A 16 -3.41 5.90 -19.81
C GLY A 16 -3.02 4.61 -20.53
N GLU A 17 -3.13 4.58 -21.85
CA GLU A 17 -2.78 3.45 -22.70
C GLU A 17 -1.75 3.85 -23.75
N ILE A 18 -0.95 2.89 -24.20
CA ILE A 18 -0.05 3.03 -25.33
C ILE A 18 -0.57 2.14 -26.45
N ASN A 19 -0.87 2.74 -27.59
CA ASN A 19 -1.36 2.03 -28.77
C ASN A 19 -0.20 1.34 -29.50
N THR A 20 -0.38 0.06 -29.82
CA THR A 20 0.56 -0.72 -30.65
C THR A 20 -0.19 -1.46 -31.75
N ASP A 21 0.57 -2.01 -32.70
CA ASP A 21 0.02 -2.88 -33.76
C ASP A 21 -0.68 -4.13 -33.21
N ALA A 22 -0.38 -4.53 -31.96
CA ALA A 22 -1.04 -5.64 -31.26
C ALA A 22 -2.28 -5.22 -30.45
N GLY A 23 -2.63 -3.93 -30.45
CA GLY A 23 -3.70 -3.34 -29.64
C GLY A 23 -3.18 -2.42 -28.53
N PRO A 24 -4.10 -1.76 -27.79
CA PRO A 24 -3.75 -0.90 -26.67
C PRO A 24 -3.23 -1.73 -25.49
N PHE A 25 -2.19 -1.23 -24.82
CA PHE A 25 -1.74 -1.77 -23.54
C PHE A 25 -1.67 -0.68 -22.48
N LEU A 26 -1.93 -1.06 -21.22
CA LEU A 26 -1.84 -0.19 -20.06
C LEU A 26 -0.44 0.45 -19.96
N CYS A 27 -0.39 1.78 -19.91
CA CYS A 27 0.87 2.52 -19.77
C CYS A 27 1.53 2.15 -18.45
N LYS A 28 2.78 1.67 -18.50
CA LYS A 28 3.51 1.18 -17.31
C LYS A 28 3.93 2.28 -16.35
N ASP A 29 4.09 3.50 -16.83
CA ASP A 29 4.63 4.61 -16.04
C ASP A 29 3.54 5.35 -15.23
N CYS A 30 2.30 5.35 -15.71
CA CYS A 30 1.15 5.87 -14.98
C CYS A 30 0.14 4.80 -14.56
N HIS A 31 0.43 3.53 -14.88
CA HIS A 31 -0.43 2.39 -14.60
C HIS A 31 -1.88 2.54 -15.11
N GLY A 32 -2.10 3.22 -16.24
CA GLY A 32 -3.44 3.43 -16.79
C GLY A 32 -4.11 4.75 -16.46
N ASN A 33 -3.50 5.54 -15.59
CA ASN A 33 -4.17 6.74 -15.08
C ASN A 33 -4.04 7.97 -15.98
N GLY A 34 -3.15 7.96 -16.97
CA GLY A 34 -2.82 9.13 -17.77
C GLY A 34 -2.07 10.24 -17.00
N ARG A 35 -1.96 10.11 -15.68
CA ARG A 35 -1.31 11.08 -14.78
C ARG A 35 -0.35 10.37 -13.84
N ILE A 36 0.71 11.06 -13.46
CA ILE A 36 1.66 10.63 -12.44
C ILE A 36 1.16 11.14 -11.09
N TYR A 37 0.56 10.25 -10.30
CA TYR A 37 0.25 10.59 -8.90
C TYR A 37 1.53 10.66 -8.06
N PRO A 38 1.50 11.36 -6.91
CA PRO A 38 2.50 11.19 -5.88
C PRO A 38 2.70 9.70 -5.56
N THR A 39 3.94 9.27 -5.34
CA THR A 39 4.29 7.84 -5.11
C THR A 39 3.44 7.19 -4.01
N GLY A 40 3.04 7.96 -3.00
CA GLY A 40 2.15 7.50 -1.93
C GLY A 40 0.76 7.08 -2.42
N GLU A 41 0.15 7.87 -3.31
CA GLU A 41 -1.20 7.64 -3.87
C GLU A 41 -1.18 6.50 -4.89
N GLN A 42 -0.17 6.45 -5.76
CA GLN A 42 0.06 5.33 -6.69
C GLN A 42 0.08 3.98 -5.96
N ILE A 43 0.80 3.92 -4.83
CA ILE A 43 0.87 2.68 -4.03
C ILE A 43 -0.49 2.34 -3.42
N GLU A 44 -1.24 3.30 -2.88
CA GLU A 44 -2.57 3.02 -2.31
C GLU A 44 -3.57 2.53 -3.35
N GLU A 45 -3.57 3.13 -4.54
CA GLU A 45 -4.37 2.69 -5.67
C GLU A 45 -4.00 1.26 -6.06
N ARG A 46 -2.69 0.97 -6.19
CA ARG A 46 -2.22 -0.36 -6.57
C ARG A 46 -2.57 -1.43 -5.54
N ILE A 47 -2.50 -1.11 -4.25
CA ILE A 47 -2.95 -2.01 -3.19
C ILE A 47 -4.45 -2.30 -3.35
N ARG A 48 -5.28 -1.28 -3.62
CA ARG A 48 -6.73 -1.47 -3.84
C ARG A 48 -7.02 -2.34 -5.07
N GLU A 49 -6.30 -2.13 -6.17
CA GLU A 49 -6.47 -2.96 -7.37
C GLU A 49 -6.19 -4.44 -7.08
N ILE A 50 -5.12 -4.72 -6.33
CA ILE A 50 -4.79 -6.08 -5.90
C ILE A 50 -5.91 -6.64 -5.01
N GLU A 51 -6.43 -5.86 -4.07
CA GLU A 51 -7.55 -6.30 -3.22
C GLU A 51 -8.80 -6.64 -4.02
N VAL A 52 -9.18 -5.78 -4.97
CA VAL A 52 -10.32 -6.00 -5.86
C VAL A 52 -10.13 -7.26 -6.70
N ASP A 53 -8.92 -7.51 -7.20
CA ASP A 53 -8.61 -8.73 -7.96
C ASP A 53 -8.71 -10.00 -7.09
N LEU A 54 -8.17 -9.95 -5.86
CA LEU A 54 -8.25 -11.04 -4.89
C LEU A 54 -9.70 -11.33 -4.42
N GLU A 55 -10.57 -10.33 -4.44
CA GLU A 55 -12.00 -10.46 -4.18
C GLU A 55 -12.76 -11.04 -5.38
N ARG A 56 -12.40 -10.65 -6.60
CA ARG A 56 -13.01 -11.15 -7.85
C ARG A 56 -12.64 -12.59 -8.15
N HIS A 57 -11.42 -13.00 -7.80
CA HIS A 57 -10.88 -14.33 -8.10
C HIS A 57 -10.53 -15.10 -6.82
N PRO A 58 -11.51 -15.39 -5.93
CA PRO A 58 -11.21 -15.80 -4.58
C PRO A 58 -10.54 -17.17 -4.45
N LEU A 59 -10.80 -18.06 -5.42
CA LEU A 59 -10.25 -19.42 -5.49
C LEU A 59 -8.85 -19.48 -6.13
N GLU A 60 -8.46 -18.45 -6.89
CA GLU A 60 -7.14 -18.36 -7.52
C GLU A 60 -6.12 -17.67 -6.59
N ALA A 61 -6.62 -16.85 -5.67
CA ALA A 61 -5.85 -16.14 -4.68
C ALA A 61 -5.32 -17.07 -3.57
N ARG A 62 -4.00 -17.29 -3.55
CA ARG A 62 -3.32 -17.96 -2.43
C ARG A 62 -3.51 -17.18 -1.12
N PRO A 63 -3.76 -17.83 0.03
CA PRO A 63 -3.92 -17.15 1.33
C PRO A 63 -2.74 -16.22 1.68
N GLU A 64 -1.53 -16.59 1.30
CA GLU A 64 -0.31 -15.81 1.53
C GLU A 64 -0.36 -14.46 0.82
N THR A 65 -0.98 -14.38 -0.37
CA THR A 65 -1.11 -13.12 -1.10
C THR A 65 -2.01 -12.13 -0.36
N ARG A 66 -3.14 -12.61 0.18
CA ARG A 66 -4.03 -11.78 1.01
C ARG A 66 -3.31 -11.29 2.28
N TRP A 67 -2.56 -12.18 2.92
CA TRP A 67 -1.76 -11.82 4.08
C TRP A 67 -0.68 -10.77 3.75
N LEU A 68 0.05 -10.90 2.65
CA LEU A 68 1.06 -9.93 2.23
C LEU A 68 0.46 -8.54 1.98
N VAL A 69 -0.70 -8.47 1.33
CA VAL A 69 -1.43 -7.21 1.08
C VAL A 69 -1.86 -6.57 2.40
N PHE A 70 -2.38 -7.38 3.34
CA PHE A 70 -2.72 -6.93 4.68
C PHE A 70 -1.49 -6.36 5.44
N GLU A 71 -0.37 -7.08 5.44
CA GLU A 71 0.86 -6.63 6.11
C GLU A 71 1.42 -5.36 5.47
N LEU A 72 1.32 -5.21 4.15
CA LEU A 72 1.72 -3.98 3.44
C LEU A 72 0.88 -2.78 3.88
N ARG A 73 -0.46 -2.93 3.94
CA ARG A 73 -1.36 -1.86 4.44
C ARG A 73 -1.05 -1.50 5.89
N ARG A 74 -0.90 -2.51 6.74
CA ARG A 74 -0.60 -2.33 8.16
C ARG A 74 0.72 -1.60 8.36
N THR A 75 1.78 -2.03 7.69
CA THR A 75 3.12 -1.42 7.76
C THR A 75 3.07 0.04 7.34
N ARG A 76 2.44 0.35 6.21
CA ARG A 76 2.31 1.73 5.72
C ARG A 76 1.56 2.61 6.71
N LYS A 77 0.47 2.12 7.30
CA LYS A 77 -0.29 2.85 8.32
C LYS A 77 0.58 3.19 9.53
N LEU A 78 1.34 2.23 10.05
CA LEU A 78 2.19 2.44 11.23
C LEU A 78 3.34 3.41 10.92
N LEU A 79 3.97 3.32 9.74
CA LEU A 79 5.01 4.26 9.31
C LEU A 79 4.46 5.68 9.16
N TRP A 80 3.24 5.84 8.66
CA TRP A 80 2.56 7.14 8.64
C TRP A 80 2.33 7.71 10.05
N GLN A 81 1.93 6.87 11.01
CA GLN A 81 1.78 7.28 12.40
C GLN A 81 3.11 7.71 13.03
N ILE A 82 4.19 6.97 12.79
CA ILE A 82 5.55 7.34 13.24
C ILE A 82 5.94 8.70 12.64
N ARG A 83 5.74 8.90 11.33
CA ARG A 83 6.05 10.16 10.65
C ARG A 83 5.27 11.34 11.25
N SER A 84 3.96 11.18 11.47
CA SER A 84 3.11 12.22 12.10
C SER A 84 3.64 12.59 13.48
N LEU A 85 3.97 11.58 14.30
CA LEU A 85 4.51 11.78 15.64
C LEU A 85 5.83 12.56 15.62
N CYS A 86 6.72 12.27 14.67
CA CYS A 86 7.97 13.01 14.52
C CYS A 86 7.74 14.48 14.11
N GLU A 87 6.73 14.77 13.29
CA GLU A 87 6.41 16.14 12.84
C GLU A 87 5.78 17.00 13.95
N GLU A 88 5.10 16.39 14.92
CA GLU A 88 4.40 17.07 16.02
C GLU A 88 5.31 17.57 17.16
N THR A 89 6.65 17.53 16.99
CA THR A 89 7.59 17.66 18.11
C THR A 89 8.11 19.08 18.33
N GLU A 90 7.64 19.73 19.40
CA GLU A 90 8.32 20.86 20.07
C GLU A 90 8.17 20.73 21.60
N GLY A 91 9.27 20.74 22.37
CA GLY A 91 9.27 20.86 23.84
C GLY A 91 9.45 19.58 24.69
N ASP A 92 9.19 19.68 25.99
CA ASP A 92 9.51 18.71 27.08
C ASP A 92 8.83 17.32 26.97
N ALA A 93 8.03 17.05 25.94
CA ALA A 93 7.33 15.78 25.73
C ALA A 93 8.15 14.71 24.97
N GLU A 94 9.41 15.00 24.65
CA GLU A 94 10.28 14.17 23.81
C GLU A 94 10.42 12.71 24.31
N SER A 95 10.49 12.51 25.63
CA SER A 95 10.66 11.16 26.20
C SER A 95 9.44 10.25 26.01
N ALA A 96 8.23 10.77 26.18
CA ALA A 96 7.00 9.99 25.99
C ALA A 96 6.74 9.69 24.50
N LEU A 97 7.10 10.64 23.63
CA LEU A 97 7.04 10.47 22.18
C LEU A 97 7.98 9.35 21.70
N LEU A 98 9.22 9.32 22.20
CA LEU A 98 10.20 8.30 21.86
C LEU A 98 9.73 6.89 22.21
N VAL A 99 9.05 6.71 23.36
CA VAL A 99 8.45 5.42 23.73
C VAL A 99 7.40 5.01 22.70
N LYS A 100 6.50 5.93 22.33
CA LYS A 100 5.43 5.66 21.35
C LYS A 100 5.98 5.32 19.96
N ILE A 101 7.04 6.01 19.52
CA ILE A 101 7.72 5.73 18.25
C ILE A 101 8.34 4.32 18.28
N ARG A 102 8.99 3.93 19.38
CA ARG A 102 9.56 2.58 19.53
C ARG A 102 8.49 1.51 19.47
N ASP A 103 7.39 1.66 20.21
CA ASP A 103 6.27 0.70 20.18
C ASP A 103 5.70 0.52 18.78
N LEU A 104 5.54 1.61 18.02
CA LEU A 104 5.06 1.57 16.64
C LEU A 104 6.10 0.94 15.69
N ALA A 105 7.38 1.23 15.88
CA ALA A 105 8.46 0.64 15.09
C ALA A 105 8.59 -0.86 15.32
N ASP A 106 8.48 -1.30 16.58
CA ASP A 106 8.42 -2.72 16.95
C ASP A 106 7.21 -3.41 16.30
N ALA A 107 6.06 -2.73 16.27
CA ALA A 107 4.88 -3.24 15.57
C ALA A 107 5.06 -3.34 14.05
N VAL A 108 5.85 -2.46 13.42
CA VAL A 108 6.18 -2.53 11.99
C VAL A 108 7.03 -3.77 11.68
N VAL A 109 8.04 -4.04 12.50
CA VAL A 109 8.99 -5.14 12.26
C VAL A 109 8.49 -6.50 12.70
N ALA A 110 7.49 -6.55 13.60
CA ALA A 110 6.81 -7.76 14.00
C ALA A 110 5.61 -8.05 13.07
N PRO A 111 5.76 -8.92 12.05
CA PRO A 111 4.63 -9.30 11.21
C PRO A 111 3.58 -10.03 12.05
N ARG A 112 2.29 -9.79 11.80
CA ARG A 112 1.28 -10.69 12.36
C ARG A 112 1.36 -11.99 11.59
N SER A 113 1.29 -13.13 12.28
CA SER A 113 1.14 -14.41 11.61
C SER A 113 -0.03 -14.34 10.63
N PRO A 114 0.08 -14.92 9.43
CA PRO A 114 -1.07 -15.07 8.56
C PRO A 114 -2.19 -15.69 9.36
N ALA A 115 -3.34 -15.02 9.41
CA ALA A 115 -4.55 -15.66 9.90
C ALA A 115 -4.76 -16.85 8.95
N LEU A 116 -4.44 -18.06 9.42
CA LEU A 116 -4.80 -19.26 8.69
C LEU A 116 -6.32 -19.21 8.51
N PRO A 117 -6.84 -19.38 7.28
CA PRO A 117 -8.26 -19.62 7.09
C PRO A 117 -8.71 -20.69 8.08
N ARG A 118 -9.91 -20.53 8.66
CA ARG A 118 -10.40 -21.47 9.69
C ARG A 118 -10.40 -22.90 9.15
N GLU A 119 -10.59 -23.09 7.85
CA GLU A 119 -10.55 -24.39 7.16
C GLU A 119 -9.15 -25.02 7.09
N MET A 120 -8.09 -24.27 7.39
CA MET A 120 -6.68 -24.73 7.41
C MET A 120 -6.12 -24.88 8.83
N LEU A 121 -6.91 -24.53 9.86
CA LEU A 121 -6.55 -24.86 11.23
C LEU A 121 -6.75 -26.38 11.41
N PRO A 122 -5.82 -27.09 12.05
CA PRO A 122 -6.06 -28.49 12.41
C PRO A 122 -7.35 -28.57 13.21
N GLU A 123 -8.27 -29.46 12.83
CA GLU A 123 -9.44 -29.76 13.66
C GLU A 123 -8.90 -30.19 15.03
N ASP A 124 -9.35 -29.51 16.10
CA ASP A 124 -8.86 -29.69 17.46
C ASP A 124 -8.71 -31.19 17.78
N GLY A 125 -7.47 -31.62 18.06
CA GLY A 125 -7.11 -32.96 18.51
C GLY A 125 -7.14 -33.10 20.02
#